data_AF-A0A537UWG7-F1
#
_entry.id   AF-A0A537UWG7-F1
#
_cell.length_a   1.000
_cell.length_b   1.000
_cell.length_c   1.000
_cell.angle_alpha   90.00
_cell.angle_beta   90.00
_cell.angle_gamma   90.00
#
_symmetry.space_group_name_H-M   'P 1'
#
loop_
_entity.id
_entity.type
_entity.pdbx_description
1 polymer ?
#
loop_
_entity_poly.entity_id
_entity_poly.type
_entity_poly.pdbx_seq_one_letter_code
_entity_poly.pdbx_strand_id
1 'polypeptide(L)'
;MSVDVVTFGCRLNAYEAEVIRRQAQAAGLADAVVVNTCAVTAEAVRKSRQAIRKLKREHPDAPIVVAACAAAVAAVRLGLVGRTVTVTLPGGELRIEWRAHDDHVLMTGPVAYEYEGKFDPALFDLSATQ
;
A
#
# COMPACT_ATOMS: atom_id res chain seq x y z
N MET A 1 -11.82 -14.78 -11.79
CA MET A 1 -11.20 -13.44 -11.79
C MET A 1 -11.26 -12.89 -10.37
N SER A 2 -10.35 -13.33 -9.51
CA SER A 2 -10.21 -12.81 -8.16
C SER A 2 -9.00 -11.88 -8.10
N VAL A 3 -9.11 -10.80 -7.33
CA VAL A 3 -7.98 -9.93 -6.97
C VAL A 3 -7.78 -10.09 -5.48
N ASP A 4 -6.65 -10.68 -5.10
CA ASP A 4 -6.30 -10.85 -3.70
C ASP A 4 -5.54 -9.61 -3.21
N VAL A 5 -6.01 -9.03 -2.12
CA VAL A 5 -5.39 -7.86 -1.51
C VAL A 5 -4.78 -8.26 -0.19
N VAL A 6 -3.45 -8.21 -0.12
CA VAL A 6 -2.66 -8.48 1.10
C VAL A 6 -2.16 -7.16 1.65
N THR A 7 -2.43 -6.90 2.93
CA THR A 7 -2.16 -5.58 3.52
C THR A 7 -1.15 -5.65 4.65
N PHE A 8 -0.17 -4.74 4.66
CA PHE A 8 0.79 -4.56 5.76
C PHE A 8 0.96 -3.07 6.10
N GLY A 9 0.56 -2.64 7.28
CA GLY A 9 0.72 -1.23 7.65
C GLY A 9 -0.12 -0.84 8.85
N CYS A 10 -0.72 0.33 8.79
CA CYS A 10 -1.57 0.86 9.85
C CYS A 10 -3.06 0.56 9.58
N ARG A 11 -3.94 1.04 10.48
CA ARG A 11 -5.41 0.92 10.34
C ARG A 11 -5.93 1.54 9.04
N LEU A 12 -5.26 2.57 8.53
CA LEU A 12 -5.63 3.20 7.26
C LEU A 12 -5.44 2.24 6.08
N ASN A 13 -4.32 1.50 6.02
CA ASN A 13 -4.11 0.55 4.92
C ASN A 13 -5.15 -0.58 4.92
N ALA A 14 -5.62 -1.00 6.09
CA ALA A 14 -6.68 -1.99 6.20
C ALA A 14 -8.02 -1.44 5.65
N TYR A 15 -8.31 -0.17 5.90
CA TYR A 15 -9.48 0.51 5.35
C TYR A 15 -9.39 0.68 3.83
N GLU A 16 -8.22 1.05 3.30
CA GLU A 16 -7.95 1.18 1.87
C GLU A 16 -8.09 -0.14 1.11
N ALA A 17 -7.88 -1.29 1.76
CA ALA A 17 -7.82 -2.59 1.09
C ALA A 17 -9.10 -2.95 0.31
N GLU A 18 -10.27 -2.60 0.86
CA GLU A 18 -11.56 -2.83 0.17
C GLU A 18 -11.74 -1.87 -1.00
N VAL A 19 -11.32 -0.61 -0.86
CA VAL A 19 -11.34 0.37 -1.96
C VAL A 19 -10.42 -0.10 -3.09
N ILE A 20 -9.20 -0.54 -2.77
CA ILE A 20 -8.23 -1.09 -3.72
C ILE A 20 -8.82 -2.29 -4.47
N ARG A 21 -9.46 -3.21 -3.76
CA ARG A 21 -10.11 -4.38 -4.37
C ARG A 21 -11.17 -3.97 -5.39
N ARG A 22 -12.09 -3.07 -5.00
CA ARG A 22 -13.16 -2.58 -5.88
C ARG A 22 -12.62 -1.87 -7.11
N GLN A 23 -11.64 -1.00 -6.93
CA GLN A 23 -11.02 -0.25 -8.04
C GLN A 23 -10.25 -1.17 -8.98
N ALA A 24 -9.50 -2.14 -8.45
CA ALA A 24 -8.79 -3.13 -9.26
C ALA A 24 -9.74 -3.97 -10.11
N GLN A 25 -10.85 -4.44 -9.52
CA GLN A 25 -11.89 -5.16 -10.25
C GLN A 25 -12.57 -4.30 -11.30
N ALA A 26 -12.93 -3.04 -10.97
CA ALA A 26 -13.53 -2.10 -11.92
C ALA A 26 -12.60 -1.77 -13.09
N ALA A 27 -11.28 -1.75 -12.86
CA ALA A 27 -10.26 -1.59 -13.89
C ALA A 27 -10.02 -2.88 -14.73
N GLY A 28 -10.72 -3.97 -14.43
CA GLY A 28 -10.56 -5.25 -15.12
C GLY A 28 -9.28 -6.01 -14.76
N LEU A 29 -8.61 -5.64 -13.66
CA LEU A 29 -7.47 -6.40 -13.17
C LEU A 29 -7.98 -7.79 -12.70
N ALA A 30 -7.41 -8.84 -13.28
CA ALA A 30 -7.76 -10.23 -12.96
C ALA A 30 -6.50 -11.03 -12.64
N ASP A 31 -6.68 -12.04 -11.78
CA ASP A 31 -5.67 -13.05 -11.46
C ASP A 31 -4.35 -12.46 -10.96
N ALA A 32 -4.45 -11.35 -10.21
CA ALA A 32 -3.34 -10.58 -9.67
C ALA A 32 -3.44 -10.47 -8.14
N VAL A 33 -2.27 -10.29 -7.51
CA VAL A 33 -2.17 -10.04 -6.07
C VAL A 33 -1.69 -8.62 -5.83
N VAL A 34 -2.50 -7.82 -5.13
CA VAL A 34 -2.13 -6.47 -4.71
C VAL A 34 -1.61 -6.51 -3.28
N VAL A 35 -0.35 -6.10 -3.09
CA VAL A 35 0.26 -5.91 -1.79
C VAL A 35 0.18 -4.44 -1.41
N ASN A 36 -0.83 -4.06 -0.62
CA ASN A 36 -0.97 -2.71 -0.08
C ASN A 36 -0.12 -2.57 1.17
N THR A 37 0.91 -1.72 1.16
CA THR A 37 1.83 -1.67 2.29
C THR A 37 2.46 -0.33 2.60
N CYS A 38 2.55 -0.05 3.90
CA CYS A 38 3.28 1.07 4.45
C CYS A 38 4.80 0.83 4.37
N ALA A 39 5.55 1.85 3.96
CA ALA A 39 7.01 1.82 3.92
C ALA A 39 7.68 2.71 4.97
N VAL A 40 6.90 3.32 5.87
CA VAL A 40 7.42 4.28 6.86
C VAL A 40 8.21 3.62 7.99
N THR A 41 8.07 2.29 8.18
CA THR A 41 8.88 1.53 9.16
C THR A 41 9.64 0.39 8.50
N ALA A 42 10.86 0.14 8.99
CA ALA A 42 11.69 -0.97 8.52
C ALA A 42 11.00 -2.34 8.73
N GLU A 43 10.20 -2.49 9.79
CA GLU A 43 9.45 -3.72 10.05
C GLU A 43 8.35 -3.96 9.01
N ALA A 44 7.57 -2.94 8.66
CA ALA A 44 6.53 -3.05 7.64
C ALA A 44 7.15 -3.42 6.28
N VAL A 45 8.26 -2.76 5.92
CA VAL A 45 9.03 -3.09 4.71
C VAL A 45 9.53 -4.53 4.74
N ARG A 46 10.04 -5.02 5.88
CA ARG A 46 10.53 -6.40 6.03
C ARG A 46 9.41 -7.42 5.85
N LYS A 47 8.26 -7.25 6.53
CA LYS A 47 7.09 -8.14 6.43
C LYS A 47 6.54 -8.19 5.01
N SER A 48 6.37 -7.01 4.39
CA SER A 48 5.93 -6.88 3.01
C SER A 48 6.83 -7.65 2.04
N ARG A 49 8.16 -7.51 2.16
CA ARG A 49 9.12 -8.25 1.31
C ARG A 49 9.03 -9.77 1.49
N GLN A 50 8.88 -10.24 2.72
CA GLN A 50 8.73 -11.68 2.98
C GLN A 50 7.46 -12.21 2.33
N ALA A 51 6.35 -11.47 2.44
CA ALA A 51 5.09 -11.82 1.82
C ALA A 51 5.17 -11.82 0.28
N ILE A 52 5.72 -10.78 -0.34
CA ILE A 52 5.91 -10.73 -1.81
C ILE A 52 6.70 -11.94 -2.31
N ARG A 53 7.80 -12.29 -1.63
CA ARG A 53 8.62 -13.45 -2.01
C ARG A 53 7.87 -14.76 -1.84
N LYS A 54 7.05 -14.88 -0.80
CA LYS A 54 6.19 -16.06 -0.57
C LYS A 54 5.13 -16.17 -1.66
N LEU A 55 4.38 -15.10 -1.90
CA LEU A 55 3.35 -15.00 -2.93
C LEU A 55 3.89 -15.32 -4.32
N LYS A 56 5.10 -14.85 -4.67
CA LYS A 56 5.70 -15.16 -5.98
C LYS A 56 6.08 -16.63 -6.14
N ARG A 57 6.36 -17.35 -5.05
CA ARG A 57 6.61 -18.80 -5.08
C ARG A 57 5.31 -19.59 -5.19
N GLU A 58 4.27 -19.15 -4.49
CA GLU A 58 2.95 -19.80 -4.48
C GLU A 58 2.14 -19.53 -5.75
N HIS A 59 2.35 -18.35 -6.36
CA HIS A 59 1.66 -17.88 -7.56
C HIS A 59 2.70 -17.36 -8.59
N PRO A 60 3.44 -18.26 -9.25
CA PRO A 60 4.52 -17.88 -10.16
C PRO A 60 4.04 -17.06 -11.36
N ASP A 61 2.82 -17.30 -11.84
CA ASP A 61 2.28 -16.65 -13.03
C ASP A 61 1.42 -15.42 -12.72
N ALA A 62 1.03 -15.23 -11.45
CA ALA A 62 0.23 -14.08 -11.05
C ALA A 62 1.06 -12.78 -11.05
N PRO A 63 0.55 -11.68 -11.63
CA PRO A 63 1.12 -10.35 -11.43
C PRO A 63 1.05 -9.96 -9.95
N ILE A 64 2.19 -9.52 -9.40
CA ILE A 64 2.24 -8.95 -8.05
C ILE A 64 2.39 -7.44 -8.18
N VAL A 65 1.39 -6.71 -7.68
CA VAL A 65 1.34 -5.25 -7.67
C VAL A 65 1.64 -4.75 -6.27
N VAL A 66 2.63 -3.87 -6.11
CA VAL A 66 2.92 -3.23 -4.82
C VAL A 66 2.33 -1.83 -4.84
N ALA A 67 1.51 -1.49 -3.85
CA ALA A 67 0.81 -0.21 -3.75
C ALA A 67 1.33 0.67 -2.59
N ALA A 68 0.83 1.90 -2.53
CA ALA A 68 1.15 2.94 -1.53
C ALA A 68 2.65 3.36 -1.52
N CYS A 69 3.14 3.91 -0.42
CA CYS A 69 4.52 4.42 -0.30
C CYS A 69 5.61 3.35 -0.49
N ALA A 70 5.26 2.07 -0.40
CA ALA A 70 6.16 0.98 -0.75
C ALA A 70 6.48 0.90 -2.25
N ALA A 71 5.61 1.39 -3.13
CA ALA A 71 5.87 1.43 -4.57
C ALA A 71 7.09 2.33 -4.87
N ALA A 72 7.19 3.49 -4.22
CA ALA A 72 8.34 4.38 -4.34
C ALA A 72 9.64 3.71 -3.88
N VAL A 73 9.64 3.07 -2.70
CA VAL A 73 10.82 2.33 -2.20
C VAL A 73 11.22 1.18 -3.12
N ALA A 74 10.24 0.46 -3.68
CA ALA A 74 10.49 -0.60 -4.64
C ALA A 74 11.15 -0.05 -5.93
N ALA A 75 10.61 1.04 -6.48
CA ALA A 75 11.16 1.68 -7.67
C ALA A 75 12.61 2.16 -7.47
N VAL A 76 12.92 2.74 -6.30
CA VAL A 76 14.29 3.12 -5.93
C VAL A 76 15.21 1.90 -5.93
N ARG A 77 14.79 0.81 -5.29
CA ARG A 77 15.59 -0.42 -5.20
C ARG A 77 15.82 -1.09 -6.56
N LEU A 78 14.89 -0.94 -7.48
CA LEU A 78 15.00 -1.42 -8.85
C LEU A 78 15.84 -0.49 -9.73
N GLY A 79 16.34 0.63 -9.20
CA GLY A 79 17.12 1.61 -9.97
C GLY A 79 16.29 2.38 -11.01
N LEU A 80 14.96 2.38 -10.88
CA LEU A 80 14.06 3.06 -11.80
C LEU A 80 13.95 4.56 -11.51
N VAL A 81 14.20 4.95 -10.25
CA VAL A 81 14.10 6.32 -9.75
C VAL A 81 15.14 6.59 -8.66
N GLY A 82 15.42 7.87 -8.39
CA GLY A 82 16.25 8.29 -7.25
C GLY A 82 15.53 8.19 -5.91
N ARG A 83 16.26 8.32 -4.79
CA ARG A 83 15.70 8.19 -3.42
C ARG A 83 14.66 9.26 -3.04
N THR A 84 14.54 10.32 -3.84
CA THR A 84 13.51 11.34 -3.73
C THR A 84 12.65 11.31 -4.98
N VAL A 85 11.33 11.15 -4.81
CA VAL A 85 10.35 11.12 -5.90
C VAL A 85 9.17 12.01 -5.59
N THR A 86 8.59 12.64 -6.61
CA THR A 86 7.32 13.35 -6.51
C THR A 86 6.25 12.51 -7.18
N VAL A 87 5.18 12.21 -6.44
CA VAL A 87 4.02 11.45 -6.90
C VAL A 87 2.86 12.43 -7.05
N THR A 88 2.29 12.52 -8.25
CA THR A 88 1.10 13.32 -8.51
C THR A 88 -0.14 12.49 -8.20
N LEU A 89 -0.97 12.96 -7.28
CA LEU A 89 -2.20 12.29 -6.84
C LEU A 89 -3.38 13.27 -6.88
N PRO A 90 -4.64 12.77 -6.94
CA PRO A 90 -5.78 13.58 -6.56
C PRO A 90 -5.55 14.16 -5.16
N GLY A 91 -5.67 15.48 -5.01
CA GLY A 91 -5.33 16.18 -3.76
C GLY A 91 -3.97 16.89 -3.75
N GLY A 92 -3.10 16.62 -4.73
CA GLY A 92 -1.88 17.41 -4.97
C GLY A 92 -0.60 16.57 -5.11
N GLU A 93 0.54 17.25 -5.03
CA GLU A 93 1.85 16.62 -5.14
C GLU A 93 2.33 16.04 -3.81
N LEU A 94 2.65 14.75 -3.80
CA LEU A 94 3.23 14.06 -2.67
C LEU A 94 4.73 13.80 -2.93
N ARG A 95 5.60 14.48 -2.18
CA ARG A 95 7.03 14.22 -2.18
C ARG A 95 7.36 13.09 -1.22
N ILE A 96 8.00 12.04 -1.73
CA ILE A 96 8.48 10.89 -0.96
C ILE A 96 10.01 10.89 -0.97
N GLU A 97 10.61 10.90 0.21
CA GLU A 97 12.06 10.79 0.40
C GLU A 97 12.38 9.55 1.22
N TRP A 98 13.17 8.63 0.65
CA TRP A 98 13.74 7.51 1.40
C TRP A 98 15.15 7.87 1.85
N ARG A 99 15.33 8.21 3.13
CA ARG A 99 16.62 8.68 3.66
C ARG A 99 17.67 7.58 3.66
N ALA A 100 18.89 7.89 3.23
CA ALA A 100 19.96 6.90 3.09
C ALA A 100 20.61 6.50 4.42
N HIS A 101 20.57 7.37 5.43
CA HIS A 101 21.30 7.16 6.69
C HIS A 101 20.57 6.27 7.69
N ASP A 102 19.24 6.15 7.59
CA ASP A 102 18.41 5.42 8.56
C ASP A 102 17.28 4.62 7.90
N ASP A 103 17.26 4.55 6.57
CA ASP A 103 16.23 3.88 5.77
C ASP A 103 14.78 4.31 6.08
N HIS A 104 14.56 5.51 6.62
CA HIS A 104 13.22 6.04 6.89
C HIS A 104 12.60 6.67 5.64
N VAL A 105 11.30 6.42 5.45
CA VAL A 105 10.51 7.04 4.38
C VAL A 105 9.75 8.23 4.94
N LEU A 106 10.07 9.42 4.43
CA LEU A 106 9.36 10.65 4.70
C LEU A 106 8.41 10.97 3.56
N MET A 107 7.21 11.41 3.93
CA MET A 107 6.16 11.80 2.99
C MET A 107 5.75 13.23 3.31
N THR A 108 5.83 14.12 2.33
CA THR A 108 5.46 15.54 2.47
C THR A 108 4.57 15.93 1.30
N GLY A 109 3.39 16.42 1.60
CA GLY A 109 2.45 16.87 0.58
C GLY A 109 1.35 17.72 1.21
N PRO A 110 0.53 18.38 0.37
CA PRO A 110 -0.65 19.06 0.85
C PRO A 110 -1.62 18.04 1.45
N VAL A 111 -2.32 18.46 2.49
CA VAL A 111 -3.46 17.71 3.02
C VAL A 111 -4.71 18.31 2.40
N ALA A 112 -5.49 17.48 1.71
CA ALA A 112 -6.81 17.84 1.23
C ALA A 112 -7.87 17.18 2.11
N TYR A 113 -8.97 17.89 2.33
CA TYR A 113 -10.16 17.26 2.89
C TYR A 113 -10.78 16.36 1.81
N GLU A 114 -10.73 15.05 2.02
CA GLU A 114 -11.30 14.08 1.07
C GLU A 114 -12.76 13.74 1.38
N TYR A 115 -13.09 13.57 2.66
CA TYR A 115 -14.40 13.09 3.09
C TYR A 115 -14.62 13.28 4.60
N GLU A 116 -15.86 13.58 5.00
CA GLU A 116 -16.35 13.44 6.37
C GLU A 116 -17.54 12.49 6.36
N GLY A 117 -17.55 11.57 7.32
CA GLY A 117 -18.66 10.65 7.54
C GLY A 117 -18.72 10.24 9.00
N LYS A 118 -19.87 9.72 9.40
CA LYS A 118 -20.06 9.11 10.72
C LYS A 118 -19.97 7.60 10.56
N PHE A 119 -19.14 6.97 11.38
CA PHE A 119 -19.14 5.52 11.50
C PHE A 119 -20.21 5.08 12.49
N ASP A 120 -20.89 3.97 12.19
CA ASP A 120 -21.74 3.30 13.15
C ASP A 120 -20.85 2.75 14.29
N PRO A 121 -21.12 3.06 15.57
CA PRO A 121 -20.38 2.51 16.70
C PRO A 121 -20.28 0.98 16.71
N ALA A 122 -21.27 0.27 16.15
CA ALA A 122 -21.26 -1.18 16.01
C ALA A 122 -20.08 -1.71 15.19
N LEU A 123 -19.50 -0.89 14.30
CA LEU A 123 -18.34 -1.24 13.48
C LEU A 123 -17.05 -1.40 14.32
N PHE A 124 -17.05 -0.92 15.56
CA PHE A 124 -15.94 -1.02 16.51
C PHE A 124 -16.23 -1.98 17.67
N ASP A 125 -17.36 -2.67 17.65
CA ASP A 125 -17.66 -3.69 18.65
C ASP A 125 -16.79 -4.94 18.40
N LEU A 126 -15.66 -4.99 19.10
CA LEU A 126 -14.68 -6.06 19.01
C LEU A 126 -15.18 -7.38 19.64
N SER A 127 -16.38 -7.42 20.22
CA SER A 127 -16.95 -8.64 20.81
C SER A 127 -17.30 -9.72 19.77
N ALA A 128 -17.34 -9.36 18.47
CA ALA A 128 -17.71 -10.25 17.38
C ALA A 128 -16.53 -10.89 16.62
N THR A 129 -15.28 -10.61 16.99
CA THR A 129 -14.09 -11.22 16.35
C THR A 129 -13.50 -12.31 17.25
N GLN A 130 -14.04 -13.51 17.13
CA GLN A 130 -13.37 -14.78 17.48
C GLN A 130 -13.03 -15.52 16.19
#